data_AF-A0A453HT74-F1
#
_entry.id   AF-A0A453HT74-F1
#
_cell.length_a   1.000
_cell.length_b   1.000
_cell.length_c   1.000
_cell.angle_alpha   90.00
_cell.angle_beta   90.00
_cell.angle_gamma   90.00
#
_symmetry.space_group_name_H-M   'P 1'
#
loop_
_entity.id
_entity.type
_entity.pdbx_description
1 polymer ?
#
loop_
_entity_poly.entity_id
_entity_poly.type
_entity_poly.pdbx_seq_one_letter_code
_entity_poly.pdbx_strand_id
1 'polypeptide(L)'
;GYERFKKAADAVKENGGAVLSGQDAFVLWDTYGYPIDLTEVMAVDFGLSVDMEGFNASMEEARQKARNARYKAGGKSIVLDANATSQLRNQGLDSTNDSPKFQHKVHSSVVKAIYTGSEFIATASGDEDFGLVLESTSFYAEQGGQIYDTGSIEGPSGSFTVNNVQVFAGYVLHIGSFLEGPDSKALSVGDEVKCKVDYTRRTLIAPNHTCTHMLNFALREVLGDHVDQKGSIVLPEKLRFDFSHGML
;
A
#
# COMPACT_ATOMS: atom_id res chain seq x y z
N GLY A 1 5.70 -33.14 5.76
CA GLY A 1 5.53 -33.02 4.30
C GLY A 1 4.95 -34.28 3.70
N TYR A 2 5.74 -35.34 3.53
CA TYR A 2 5.32 -36.58 2.87
C TYR A 2 4.00 -37.19 3.39
N GLU A 3 3.83 -37.37 4.71
CA GLU A 3 2.58 -37.92 5.28
C GLU A 3 1.37 -37.02 5.00
N ARG A 4 1.58 -35.70 4.98
CA ARG A 4 0.52 -34.74 4.69
C ARG A 4 0.11 -34.80 3.22
N PHE A 5 1.09 -34.90 2.32
CA PHE A 5 0.83 -35.12 0.91
C PHE A 5 0.06 -36.42 0.70
N LYS A 6 0.53 -37.52 1.29
CA LYS A 6 -0.11 -38.83 1.16
C LYS A 6 -1.57 -38.78 1.61
N LYS A 7 -1.85 -38.14 2.75
CA LYS A 7 -3.22 -37.95 3.24
C LYS A 7 -4.10 -37.16 2.26
N ALA A 8 -3.57 -36.11 1.64
CA ALA A 8 -4.31 -35.32 0.65
C ALA A 8 -4.55 -36.12 -0.65
N ALA A 9 -3.52 -36.84 -1.12
CA ALA A 9 -3.62 -37.70 -2.31
C ALA A 9 -4.62 -38.85 -2.13
N ASP A 10 -4.61 -39.51 -0.96
CA ASP A 10 -5.55 -40.58 -0.62
C ASP A 10 -6.99 -40.04 -0.60
N ALA A 11 -7.22 -38.86 0.00
CA ALA A 11 -8.53 -38.22 0.01
C ALA A 11 -9.05 -37.85 -1.39
N VAL A 12 -8.17 -37.41 -2.29
CA VAL A 12 -8.54 -37.14 -3.69
C VAL A 12 -8.97 -38.44 -4.38
N LYS A 13 -8.22 -39.53 -4.20
CA LYS A 13 -8.54 -40.84 -4.79
C LYS A 13 -9.80 -41.48 -4.24
N GLU A 14 -10.04 -41.39 -2.93
CA GLU A 14 -11.26 -41.89 -2.28
C GLU A 14 -12.52 -41.22 -2.85
N ASN A 15 -12.39 -39.96 -3.29
CA ASN A 15 -13.46 -39.21 -3.96
C ASN A 15 -13.48 -39.40 -5.48
N GLY A 16 -12.67 -40.31 -6.03
CA GLY A 16 -12.58 -40.58 -7.47
C GLY A 16 -11.93 -39.47 -8.30
N GLY A 17 -11.20 -38.55 -7.66
CA GLY A 17 -10.50 -37.46 -8.31
C GLY A 17 -9.11 -37.84 -8.83
N ALA A 18 -8.55 -36.98 -9.69
CA ALA A 18 -7.21 -37.13 -10.27
C ALA A 18 -6.33 -35.87 -10.13
N VAL A 19 -6.81 -34.85 -9.41
CA VAL A 19 -6.15 -33.54 -9.29
C VAL A 19 -6.04 -33.18 -7.81
N LEU A 20 -4.82 -32.99 -7.32
CA LEU A 20 -4.53 -32.39 -6.02
C LEU A 20 -4.82 -30.89 -6.13
N SER A 21 -5.65 -30.38 -5.22
CA SER A 21 -6.05 -28.97 -5.25
C SER A 21 -4.84 -28.04 -5.06
N GLY A 22 -4.89 -26.87 -5.71
CA GLY A 22 -3.87 -25.84 -5.53
C GLY A 22 -3.75 -25.36 -4.08
N GLN A 23 -4.85 -25.37 -3.33
CA GLN A 23 -4.87 -25.04 -1.91
C GLN A 23 -4.11 -26.08 -1.05
N ASP A 24 -4.26 -27.38 -1.33
CA ASP A 24 -3.52 -28.42 -0.62
C ASP A 24 -2.03 -28.37 -0.95
N ALA A 25 -1.69 -28.14 -2.22
CA ALA A 25 -0.31 -27.91 -2.65
C ALA A 25 0.29 -26.65 -1.98
N PHE A 26 -0.49 -25.58 -1.86
CA PHE A 26 -0.09 -24.35 -1.17
C PHE A 26 0.19 -24.61 0.30
N VAL A 27 -0.67 -25.37 1.00
CA VAL A 27 -0.45 -25.73 2.40
C VAL A 27 0.82 -26.55 2.57
N LEU A 28 1.11 -27.50 1.68
CA LEU A 28 2.36 -28.27 1.70
C LEU A 28 3.59 -27.37 1.58
N TRP A 29 3.53 -26.38 0.69
CA TRP A 29 4.60 -25.40 0.49
C TRP A 29 4.75 -24.43 1.67
N ASP A 30 3.70 -23.70 2.02
CA ASP A 30 3.71 -22.61 3.00
C ASP A 30 3.89 -23.12 4.44
N THR A 31 3.14 -24.15 4.82
CA THR A 31 3.11 -24.63 6.21
C THR A 31 4.14 -25.73 6.47
N TYR A 32 4.39 -26.61 5.49
CA TYR A 32 5.24 -27.79 5.68
C TYR A 32 6.58 -27.71 4.94
N GLY A 33 6.86 -26.61 4.25
CA GLY A 33 8.14 -26.35 3.57
C GLY A 33 8.43 -27.30 2.41
N TYR A 34 7.42 -27.94 1.83
CA TYR A 34 7.60 -28.87 0.72
C TYR A 34 7.67 -28.11 -0.61
N PRO A 35 8.75 -28.25 -1.40
CA PRO A 35 8.82 -27.61 -2.71
C PRO A 35 7.67 -28.04 -3.62
N ILE A 36 7.15 -27.11 -4.41
CA ILE A 36 6.07 -27.40 -5.37
C ILE A 36 6.52 -28.45 -6.39
N ASP A 37 7.76 -28.34 -6.90
CA ASP A 37 8.35 -29.31 -7.82
C ASP A 37 8.35 -30.75 -7.26
N LEU A 38 8.64 -30.90 -5.96
CA LEU A 38 8.61 -32.20 -5.29
C LEU A 38 7.17 -32.72 -5.12
N THR A 39 6.22 -31.81 -4.88
CA THR A 39 4.80 -32.13 -4.78
C THR A 39 4.24 -32.60 -6.12
N GLU A 40 4.66 -31.99 -7.24
CA GLU A 40 4.29 -32.40 -8.59
C GLU A 40 4.86 -33.79 -8.94
N VAL A 41 6.14 -34.04 -8.65
CA VAL A 41 6.77 -35.35 -8.87
C VAL A 41 6.02 -36.44 -8.10
N MET A 42 5.70 -36.19 -6.83
CA MET A 42 4.98 -37.15 -6.00
C MET A 42 3.52 -37.33 -6.46
N ALA A 43 2.87 -36.29 -6.97
CA ALA A 43 1.52 -36.40 -7.54
C ALA A 43 1.52 -37.39 -8.71
N VAL A 44 2.51 -37.28 -9.61
CA VAL A 44 2.67 -38.20 -10.75
C VAL A 44 2.86 -39.64 -10.29
N ASP A 45 3.72 -39.89 -9.28
CA ASP A 45 3.93 -41.24 -8.72
C ASP A 45 2.65 -41.84 -8.12
N PHE A 46 1.73 -40.97 -7.70
CA PHE A 46 0.41 -41.36 -7.20
C PHE A 46 -0.67 -41.37 -8.30
N GLY A 47 -0.35 -41.10 -9.56
CA GLY A 47 -1.33 -41.04 -10.65
C GLY A 47 -2.27 -39.84 -10.54
N LEU A 48 -1.80 -38.75 -9.93
CA LEU A 48 -2.48 -37.47 -9.78
C LEU A 48 -1.72 -36.37 -10.53
N SER A 49 -2.39 -35.25 -10.77
CA SER A 49 -1.78 -33.98 -11.19
C SER A 49 -1.99 -32.93 -10.11
N VAL A 50 -1.24 -31.82 -10.16
CA VAL A 50 -1.43 -30.68 -9.25
C VAL A 50 -2.13 -29.56 -10.01
N ASP A 51 -3.14 -28.96 -9.40
CA ASP A 51 -3.76 -27.72 -9.89
C ASP A 51 -2.81 -26.54 -9.66
N MET A 52 -1.95 -26.29 -10.64
CA MET A 52 -0.96 -25.21 -10.61
C MET A 52 -1.59 -23.83 -10.70
N GLU A 53 -2.74 -23.68 -11.37
CA GLU A 53 -3.45 -22.39 -11.42
C GLU A 53 -3.98 -22.03 -10.02
N GLY A 54 -4.62 -22.97 -9.34
CA GLY A 54 -5.10 -22.78 -7.97
C GLY A 54 -3.96 -22.56 -6.96
N PHE A 55 -2.80 -23.20 -7.16
CA PHE A 55 -1.62 -22.99 -6.31
C PHE A 55 -1.11 -21.56 -6.47
N ASN A 56 -0.95 -21.10 -7.72
CA ASN A 56 -0.51 -19.73 -8.01
C ASN A 56 -1.51 -18.68 -7.50
N ALA A 57 -2.82 -18.94 -7.59
CA ALA A 57 -3.84 -18.09 -6.99
C ALA A 57 -3.71 -17.99 -5.46
N SER A 58 -3.45 -19.11 -4.78
CA SER A 58 -3.25 -19.17 -3.33
C SER A 58 -1.98 -18.43 -2.89
N MET A 59 -0.90 -18.56 -3.68
CA MET A 59 0.34 -17.81 -3.50
C MET A 59 0.12 -16.29 -3.58
N GLU A 60 -0.62 -15.84 -4.60
CA GLU A 60 -0.95 -14.42 -4.77
C GLU A 60 -1.82 -13.91 -3.61
N GLU A 61 -2.81 -14.69 -3.18
CA GLU A 61 -3.66 -14.31 -2.03
C GLU A 61 -2.84 -14.19 -0.74
N ALA A 62 -1.94 -15.14 -0.46
CA ALA A 62 -1.07 -15.09 0.72
C ALA A 62 -0.12 -13.90 0.68
N ARG A 63 0.47 -13.59 -0.48
CA ARG A 63 1.32 -12.40 -0.68
C ARG A 63 0.53 -11.11 -0.50
N GLN A 64 -0.67 -11.01 -1.06
CA GLN A 64 -1.55 -9.86 -0.87
C GLN A 64 -1.93 -9.69 0.60
N LYS A 65 -2.22 -10.77 1.33
CA LYS A 65 -2.47 -10.74 2.78
C LYS A 65 -1.25 -10.25 3.57
N ALA A 66 -0.06 -10.73 3.25
CA ALA A 66 1.18 -10.28 3.89
C ALA A 66 1.48 -8.79 3.63
N ARG A 67 1.26 -8.32 2.39
CA ARG A 67 1.36 -6.90 2.02
C ARG A 67 0.32 -6.05 2.75
N ASN A 68 -0.95 -6.47 2.76
CA ASN A 68 -2.02 -5.80 3.49
C ASN A 68 -1.78 -5.77 5.02
N ALA A 69 -1.15 -6.80 5.57
CA ALA A 69 -0.73 -6.82 6.97
C ALA A 69 0.38 -5.78 7.25
N ARG A 70 1.35 -5.63 6.35
CA ARG A 70 2.33 -4.52 6.40
C ARG A 70 1.67 -3.15 6.30
N TYR A 71 0.65 -3.00 5.45
CA TYR A 71 -0.11 -1.75 5.32
C TYR A 71 -0.86 -1.38 6.59
N LYS A 72 -1.45 -2.36 7.29
CA LYS A 72 -2.09 -2.17 8.61
C LYS A 72 -1.09 -1.86 9.73
N ALA A 73 0.17 -2.25 9.59
CA ALA A 73 1.24 -2.00 10.56
C ALA A 73 2.03 -0.70 10.31
N GLY A 74 1.61 0.16 9.37
CA GLY A 74 2.21 1.48 9.13
C GLY A 74 3.14 1.59 7.91
N GLY A 75 3.23 0.56 7.05
CA GLY A 75 4.06 0.59 5.84
C GLY A 75 5.57 0.67 6.12
N LYS A 76 6.39 0.55 5.07
CA LYS A 76 7.84 0.84 5.16
C LYS A 76 8.00 2.36 5.19
N SER A 77 8.64 2.91 6.22
CA SER A 77 8.87 4.36 6.32
C SER A 77 10.04 4.77 5.44
N ILE A 78 9.76 5.11 4.18
CA ILE A 78 10.72 5.78 3.30
C ILE A 78 10.65 7.27 3.62
N VAL A 79 11.79 7.85 4.02
CA VAL A 79 11.89 9.25 4.41
C VAL A 79 12.76 9.99 3.41
N LEU A 80 12.25 11.07 2.82
CA LEU A 80 13.07 12.05 2.14
C LEU A 80 13.73 12.95 3.18
N ASP A 81 14.99 12.69 3.50
CA ASP A 81 15.73 13.48 4.47
C ASP A 81 16.07 14.90 3.93
N ALA A 82 16.74 15.70 4.77
CA ALA A 82 17.13 17.06 4.40
C ALA A 82 18.07 17.12 3.19
N ASN A 83 18.91 16.10 2.99
CA ASN A 83 19.82 16.04 1.85
C ASN A 83 19.06 15.69 0.57
N ALA A 84 18.19 14.68 0.61
CA ALA A 84 17.38 14.27 -0.53
C ALA A 84 16.42 15.37 -0.98
N THR A 85 15.74 16.04 -0.04
CA THR A 85 14.89 17.21 -0.36
C THR A 85 15.69 18.39 -0.92
N SER A 86 16.90 18.65 -0.41
CA SER A 86 17.79 19.67 -0.96
C SER A 86 18.27 19.33 -2.37
N GLN A 87 18.53 18.05 -2.65
CA GLN A 87 18.91 17.58 -3.99
C GLN A 87 17.81 17.86 -5.01
N LEU A 88 16.55 17.54 -4.70
CA LEU A 88 15.40 17.86 -5.56
C LEU A 88 15.31 19.37 -5.84
N ARG A 89 15.45 20.19 -4.79
CA ARG A 89 15.41 21.66 -4.93
C ARG A 89 16.55 22.18 -5.80
N ASN A 90 17.77 21.66 -5.63
CA ASN A 90 18.95 22.06 -6.40
C ASN A 90 18.88 21.63 -7.87
N GLN A 91 18.13 20.57 -8.17
CA GLN A 91 17.79 20.15 -9.53
C GLN A 91 16.67 21.01 -10.15
N GLY A 92 16.15 22.00 -9.42
CA GLY A 92 15.10 22.90 -9.90
C GLY A 92 13.71 22.28 -9.87
N LEU A 93 13.49 21.21 -9.09
CA LEU A 93 12.16 20.62 -8.97
C LEU A 93 11.30 21.42 -7.99
N ASP A 94 10.18 21.94 -8.48
CA ASP A 94 9.17 22.62 -7.67
C ASP A 94 8.48 21.66 -6.68
N SER A 95 7.93 22.22 -5.60
CA SER A 95 7.09 21.46 -4.65
C SER A 95 5.88 20.84 -5.36
N THR A 96 5.43 19.69 -4.87
CA THR A 96 4.30 18.97 -5.47
C THR A 96 3.00 19.78 -5.34
N ASN A 97 2.27 19.96 -6.44
CA ASN A 97 0.95 20.58 -6.40
C ASN A 97 -0.12 19.58 -5.93
N ASP A 98 -0.54 19.69 -4.67
CA ASP A 98 -1.53 18.79 -4.05
C ASP A 98 -2.96 19.34 -4.06
N SER A 99 -3.22 20.50 -4.68
CA SER A 99 -4.57 21.06 -4.81
C SER A 99 -5.62 20.13 -5.46
N PRO A 100 -5.27 19.17 -6.37
CA PRO A 100 -6.23 18.23 -6.91
C PRO A 100 -6.88 17.30 -5.88
N LYS A 101 -6.33 17.15 -4.66
CA LYS A 101 -6.85 16.26 -3.61
C LYS A 101 -8.28 16.56 -3.16
N PHE A 102 -8.79 17.76 -3.46
CA PHE A 102 -10.15 18.20 -3.13
C PHE A 102 -11.19 17.90 -4.22
N GLN A 103 -10.78 17.36 -5.38
CA GLN A 103 -11.68 17.20 -6.54
C GLN A 103 -12.35 15.82 -6.63
N HIS A 104 -11.91 14.85 -5.83
CA HIS A 104 -12.47 13.48 -5.76
C HIS A 104 -12.65 12.78 -7.11
N LYS A 105 -11.64 12.85 -7.97
CA LYS A 105 -11.64 12.21 -9.29
C LYS A 105 -10.28 11.59 -9.62
N VAL A 106 -10.23 10.79 -10.68
CA VAL A 106 -8.97 10.34 -11.25
C VAL A 106 -8.20 11.58 -11.74
N HIS A 107 -6.93 11.68 -11.34
CA HIS A 107 -6.08 12.82 -11.64
C HIS A 107 -4.89 12.38 -12.49
N SER A 108 -4.60 13.11 -13.57
CA SER A 108 -3.43 12.82 -14.41
C SER A 108 -2.25 13.69 -13.97
N SER A 109 -1.06 13.11 -13.96
CA SER A 109 0.16 13.76 -13.49
C SER A 109 1.39 13.19 -14.18
N VAL A 110 2.58 13.68 -13.81
CA VAL A 110 3.87 13.24 -14.33
C VAL A 110 4.78 12.83 -13.18
N VAL A 111 5.50 11.73 -13.33
CA VAL A 111 6.54 11.31 -12.39
C VAL A 111 7.74 12.26 -12.49
N LYS A 112 8.11 12.91 -11.39
CA LYS A 112 9.21 13.88 -11.35
C LYS A 112 10.47 13.34 -10.67
N ALA A 113 10.31 12.44 -9.71
CA ALA A 113 11.44 11.73 -9.10
C ALA A 113 11.00 10.36 -8.57
N ILE A 114 11.94 9.44 -8.52
CA ILE A 114 11.79 8.10 -7.95
C ILE A 114 12.90 7.91 -6.92
N TYR A 115 12.56 7.52 -5.70
CA TYR A 115 13.47 7.43 -4.58
C TYR A 115 13.39 6.08 -3.87
N THR A 116 14.51 5.38 -3.71
CA THR A 116 14.54 4.03 -3.10
C THR A 116 14.54 4.06 -1.57
N GLY A 117 14.71 5.24 -0.97
CA GLY A 117 15.04 5.40 0.45
C GLY A 117 16.49 5.78 0.70
N SER A 118 17.37 5.57 -0.28
CA SER A 118 18.78 5.97 -0.21
C SER A 118 19.23 6.81 -1.40
N GLU A 119 18.64 6.62 -2.58
CA GLU A 119 19.07 7.31 -3.79
C GLU A 119 17.91 7.58 -4.77
N PHE A 120 18.14 8.53 -5.68
CA PHE A 120 17.23 8.80 -6.78
C PHE A 120 17.63 8.00 -8.02
N ILE A 121 16.64 7.36 -8.63
CA ILE A 121 16.83 6.53 -9.83
C ILE A 121 15.95 7.02 -10.97
N ALA A 122 16.34 6.73 -12.22
CA ALA A 122 15.59 7.15 -13.40
C ALA A 122 14.36 6.27 -13.64
N THR A 123 14.45 4.98 -13.31
CA THR A 123 13.40 3.98 -13.53
C THR A 123 13.36 3.02 -12.35
N ALA A 124 12.17 2.76 -11.81
CA ALA A 124 11.93 1.70 -10.84
C ALA A 124 11.14 0.56 -11.45
N SER A 125 11.45 -0.67 -11.04
CA SER A 125 10.73 -1.88 -11.38
C SER A 125 10.78 -2.88 -10.22
N GLY A 126 9.89 -3.87 -10.22
CA GLY A 126 9.89 -4.94 -9.23
C GLY A 126 8.88 -4.73 -8.09
N ASP A 127 9.04 -5.47 -7.01
CA ASP A 127 8.09 -5.58 -5.90
C ASP A 127 8.59 -4.95 -4.58
N GLU A 128 9.77 -4.34 -4.60
CA GLU A 128 10.28 -3.57 -3.46
C GLU A 128 9.59 -2.20 -3.36
N ASP A 129 9.37 -1.74 -2.13
CA ASP A 129 8.81 -0.42 -1.90
C ASP A 129 9.80 0.68 -2.29
N PHE A 130 9.33 1.64 -3.07
CA PHE A 130 10.02 2.89 -3.40
C PHE A 130 9.05 4.08 -3.29
N GLY A 131 9.60 5.28 -3.30
CA GLY A 131 8.88 6.54 -3.23
C GLY A 131 8.78 7.22 -4.60
N LEU A 132 7.60 7.73 -4.93
CA LEU A 132 7.35 8.56 -6.11
C LEU A 132 7.03 10.00 -5.72
N VAL A 133 7.73 10.95 -6.33
CA VAL A 133 7.36 12.36 -6.32
C VAL A 133 6.72 12.70 -7.66
N LEU A 134 5.50 13.24 -7.61
CA LEU A 134 4.74 13.64 -8.78
C LEU A 134 4.73 15.16 -8.92
N GLU A 135 4.45 15.64 -10.13
CA GLU A 135 4.21 17.06 -10.41
C GLU A 135 3.01 17.60 -9.62
N SER A 136 1.93 16.84 -9.66
CA SER A 136 0.70 17.11 -8.92
C SER A 136 0.03 15.82 -8.45
N THR A 137 -0.80 15.87 -7.42
CA THR A 137 -1.43 14.66 -6.89
C THR A 137 -2.82 14.90 -6.31
N SER A 138 -3.70 13.91 -6.45
CA SER A 138 -4.98 13.84 -5.74
C SER A 138 -4.90 13.08 -4.41
N PHE A 139 -3.77 12.44 -4.11
CA PHE A 139 -3.54 11.79 -2.83
C PHE A 139 -3.29 12.84 -1.74
N TYR A 140 -3.85 12.61 -0.56
CA TYR A 140 -3.50 13.36 0.64
C TYR A 140 -2.37 12.67 1.38
N ALA A 141 -1.28 13.40 1.55
CA ALA A 141 -0.23 13.02 2.47
C ALA A 141 -0.70 13.14 3.92
N GLU A 142 -0.24 12.24 4.78
CA GLU A 142 -0.52 12.33 6.22
C GLU A 142 -0.14 13.72 6.76
N GLN A 143 -1.13 14.42 7.30
CA GLN A 143 -0.96 15.78 7.81
C GLN A 143 -2.11 16.14 8.76
N GLY A 144 -1.84 17.00 9.74
CA GLY A 144 -2.88 17.55 10.61
C GLY A 144 -3.64 16.50 11.43
N GLY A 145 -3.00 15.35 11.73
CA GLY A 145 -3.62 14.21 12.40
C GLY A 145 -4.42 13.29 11.47
N GLN A 146 -4.64 13.68 10.21
CA GLN A 146 -5.29 12.84 9.22
C GLN A 146 -4.32 11.87 8.57
N ILE A 147 -4.69 10.58 8.63
CA ILE A 147 -3.92 9.52 7.98
C ILE A 147 -3.93 9.69 6.46
N TYR A 148 -2.82 9.31 5.85
CA TYR A 148 -2.59 9.31 4.41
C TYR A 148 -3.65 8.52 3.63
N ASP A 149 -3.75 8.82 2.32
CA ASP A 149 -4.50 8.01 1.36
C ASP A 149 -3.76 6.74 0.92
N THR A 150 -4.54 5.79 0.43
CA THR A 150 -4.08 4.60 -0.28
C THR A 150 -4.74 4.55 -1.66
N GLY A 151 -4.22 3.75 -2.58
CA GLY A 151 -4.76 3.63 -3.93
C GLY A 151 -3.74 3.11 -4.94
N SER A 152 -3.87 3.51 -6.19
CA SER A 152 -2.90 3.17 -7.24
C SER A 152 -2.51 4.37 -8.11
N ILE A 153 -1.32 4.29 -8.68
CA ILE A 153 -0.80 5.17 -9.71
C ILE A 153 -0.57 4.30 -10.95
N GLU A 154 -1.38 4.50 -11.99
CA GLU A 154 -1.30 3.75 -13.24
C GLU A 154 -0.43 4.50 -14.24
N GLY A 155 0.66 3.87 -14.68
CA GLY A 155 1.51 4.38 -15.75
C GLY A 155 1.44 3.56 -17.03
N PRO A 156 2.36 3.82 -17.97
CA PRO A 156 2.35 3.18 -19.29
C PRO A 156 2.52 1.66 -19.26
N SER A 157 3.28 1.15 -18.29
CA SER A 157 3.68 -0.26 -18.25
C SER A 157 3.25 -0.99 -16.97
N GLY A 158 2.70 -0.28 -15.98
CA GLY A 158 2.31 -0.93 -14.72
C GLY A 158 1.40 -0.10 -13.83
N SER A 159 0.85 -0.77 -12.84
CA SER A 159 0.07 -0.16 -11.75
C SER A 159 0.88 -0.22 -10.47
N PHE A 160 1.31 0.94 -9.99
CA PHE A 160 2.00 1.12 -8.72
C PHE A 160 0.95 1.25 -7.61
N THR A 161 1.00 0.37 -6.60
CA THR A 161 0.12 0.46 -5.44
C THR A 161 0.71 1.40 -4.42
N VAL A 162 -0.06 2.43 -4.07
CA VAL A 162 0.28 3.41 -3.05
C VAL A 162 -0.25 2.91 -1.71
N ASN A 163 0.66 2.70 -0.76
CA ASN A 163 0.33 2.20 0.57
C ASN A 163 0.61 3.19 1.70
N ASN A 164 1.38 4.25 1.42
CA ASN A 164 1.63 5.35 2.34
C ASN A 164 1.91 6.63 1.52
N VAL A 165 1.49 7.79 2.02
CA VAL A 165 1.75 9.09 1.39
C VAL A 165 2.20 10.07 2.45
N GLN A 166 3.38 10.66 2.27
CA GLN A 166 4.00 11.56 3.24
C GLN A 166 4.42 12.87 2.56
N VAL A 167 4.58 13.93 3.34
CA VAL A 167 5.05 15.23 2.83
C VAL A 167 6.37 15.63 3.49
N PHE A 168 7.36 15.96 2.67
CA PHE A 168 8.69 16.36 3.11
C PHE A 168 9.11 17.65 2.40
N ALA A 169 9.22 18.75 3.14
CA ALA A 169 9.62 20.07 2.60
C ALA A 169 8.83 20.50 1.34
N GLY A 170 7.53 20.17 1.26
CA GLY A 170 6.65 20.48 0.13
C GLY A 170 6.61 19.41 -0.97
N TYR A 171 7.44 18.37 -0.92
CA TYR A 171 7.36 17.23 -1.83
C TYR A 171 6.43 16.17 -1.25
N VAL A 172 5.44 15.73 -2.03
CA VAL A 172 4.56 14.62 -1.65
C VAL A 172 5.17 13.32 -2.17
N LEU A 173 5.55 12.45 -1.23
CA LEU A 173 6.14 11.14 -1.49
C LEU A 173 5.05 10.06 -1.41
N HIS A 174 4.83 9.36 -2.52
CA HIS A 174 3.91 8.23 -2.60
C HIS A 174 4.73 6.94 -2.49
N ILE A 175 4.55 6.21 -1.40
CA ILE A 175 5.34 5.02 -1.08
C ILE A 175 4.55 3.77 -1.44
N GLY A 176 5.23 2.84 -2.11
CA GLY A 176 4.71 1.52 -2.38
C GLY A 176 5.47 0.82 -3.49
N SER A 177 4.81 -0.13 -4.14
CA SER A 177 5.44 -1.11 -5.03
C SER A 177 4.48 -1.53 -6.14
N PHE A 178 4.98 -2.20 -7.17
CA PHE A 178 4.10 -2.78 -8.18
C PHE A 178 3.41 -4.05 -7.67
N LEU A 179 2.16 -4.28 -8.08
CA LEU A 179 1.48 -5.59 -7.89
C LEU A 179 2.14 -6.66 -8.77
N GLU A 180 1.99 -7.95 -8.49
CA GLU A 180 2.43 -9.02 -9.40
C GLU A 180 1.55 -9.11 -10.67
N GLY A 181 2.06 -9.69 -11.76
CA GLY A 181 1.46 -9.61 -13.10
C GLY A 181 2.51 -9.67 -14.24
N PRO A 182 2.12 -10.06 -15.47
CA PRO A 182 3.06 -10.45 -16.52
C PRO A 182 3.80 -9.25 -17.16
N ASP A 183 5.11 -9.21 -16.91
CA ASP A 183 6.19 -8.88 -17.86
C ASP A 183 6.60 -7.44 -18.21
N SER A 184 6.08 -6.36 -17.63
CA SER A 184 6.80 -5.06 -17.72
C SER A 184 6.41 -4.02 -16.67
N LYS A 185 6.64 -4.26 -15.38
CA LYS A 185 6.28 -3.27 -14.34
C LYS A 185 7.42 -2.30 -14.09
N ALA A 186 7.43 -1.23 -14.87
CA ALA A 186 8.37 -0.14 -14.68
C ALA A 186 7.65 1.21 -14.74
N LEU A 187 8.19 2.16 -13.98
CA LEU A 187 7.87 3.58 -14.06
C LEU A 187 9.18 4.34 -14.17
N SER A 188 9.22 5.30 -15.07
CA SER A 188 10.36 6.18 -15.27
C SER A 188 10.00 7.61 -14.94
N VAL A 189 11.02 8.39 -14.55
CA VAL A 189 10.89 9.85 -14.47
C VAL A 189 10.48 10.39 -15.84
N GLY A 190 9.44 11.21 -15.86
CA GLY A 190 8.82 11.74 -17.07
C GLY A 190 7.57 11.00 -17.52
N ASP A 191 7.26 9.82 -16.98
CA ASP A 191 6.05 9.09 -17.36
C ASP A 191 4.77 9.83 -16.95
N GLU A 192 3.81 9.88 -17.86
CA GLU A 192 2.44 10.29 -17.55
C GLU A 192 1.71 9.18 -16.79
N VAL A 193 1.07 9.54 -15.70
CA VAL A 193 0.40 8.61 -14.79
C VAL A 193 -0.99 9.07 -14.38
N LYS A 194 -1.85 8.12 -14.00
CA LYS A 194 -3.18 8.37 -13.46
C LYS A 194 -3.24 7.98 -11.98
N CYS A 195 -3.46 8.97 -11.13
CA CYS A 195 -3.69 8.81 -9.71
C CYS A 195 -5.13 8.36 -9.44
N LYS A 196 -5.28 7.16 -8.86
CA LYS A 196 -6.55 6.57 -8.44
C LYS A 196 -6.54 6.35 -6.93
N VAL A 197 -7.02 7.34 -6.18
CA VAL A 197 -7.20 7.25 -4.74
C VAL A 197 -8.33 6.28 -4.40
N ASP A 198 -8.19 5.50 -3.33
CA ASP A 198 -9.30 4.76 -2.72
C ASP A 198 -10.29 5.73 -2.06
N TYR A 199 -11.22 6.22 -2.87
CA TYR A 199 -12.23 7.16 -2.42
C TYR A 199 -13.25 6.55 -1.45
N THR A 200 -13.39 5.23 -1.43
CA THR A 200 -14.21 4.54 -0.43
C THR A 200 -13.61 4.74 0.95
N ARG A 201 -12.29 4.54 1.09
CA ARG A 201 -11.57 4.82 2.34
C ARG A 201 -11.52 6.31 2.66
N ARG A 202 -11.24 7.17 1.66
CA ARG A 202 -11.23 8.64 1.82
C ARG A 202 -12.51 9.18 2.45
N THR A 203 -13.65 8.70 1.97
CA THR A 203 -14.98 9.18 2.37
C THR A 203 -15.29 8.88 3.84
N LEU A 204 -14.64 7.87 4.42
CA LEU A 204 -14.75 7.56 5.86
C LEU A 204 -13.83 8.45 6.71
N ILE A 205 -12.71 8.90 6.16
CA ILE A 205 -11.70 9.69 6.88
C ILE A 205 -12.03 11.19 6.86
N ALA A 206 -12.39 11.74 5.70
CA ALA A 206 -12.58 13.18 5.51
C ALA A 206 -13.63 13.80 6.48
N PRO A 207 -14.78 13.15 6.76
CA PRO A 207 -15.73 13.64 7.76
C PRO A 207 -15.12 13.76 9.16
N ASN A 208 -14.27 12.80 9.55
CA ASN A 208 -13.62 12.82 10.87
C ASN A 208 -12.65 14.01 11.00
N HIS A 209 -11.99 14.43 9.92
CA HIS A 209 -11.18 15.65 9.90
C HIS A 209 -12.08 16.89 10.06
N THR A 210 -13.20 16.97 9.35
CA THR A 210 -14.17 18.07 9.53
C THR A 210 -14.70 18.12 10.97
N CYS A 211 -15.02 16.96 11.57
CA CYS A 211 -15.43 16.84 12.96
C CYS A 211 -14.35 17.31 13.93
N THR A 212 -13.06 17.17 13.60
CA THR A 212 -11.94 17.69 14.41
C THR A 212 -12.05 19.20 14.56
N HIS A 213 -12.28 19.92 13.46
CA HIS A 213 -12.45 21.38 13.47
C HIS A 213 -13.72 21.80 14.21
N MET A 214 -14.83 21.10 13.96
CA MET A 214 -16.10 21.36 14.66
C MET A 214 -15.99 21.14 16.17
N LEU A 215 -15.32 20.08 16.59
CA LEU A 215 -15.10 19.76 18.00
C LEU A 215 -14.19 20.81 18.66
N ASN A 216 -13.09 21.20 18.01
CA ASN A 216 -12.21 22.24 18.52
C ASN A 216 -12.95 23.58 18.70
N PHE A 217 -13.76 23.97 17.72
CA PHE A 217 -14.61 25.16 17.81
C PHE A 217 -15.59 25.05 18.98
N ALA A 218 -16.34 23.95 19.08
CA ALA A 218 -17.30 23.74 20.17
C ALA A 218 -16.65 23.73 21.56
N LEU A 219 -15.45 23.16 21.70
CA LEU A 219 -14.71 23.16 22.97
C LEU A 219 -14.33 24.58 23.40
N ARG A 220 -13.87 25.42 22.46
CA ARG A 220 -13.55 26.82 22.75
C ARG A 220 -14.78 27.64 23.11
N GLU A 221 -15.91 27.40 22.45
CA GLU A 221 -17.18 28.07 22.79
C GLU A 221 -17.69 27.70 24.19
N VAL A 222 -17.54 26.43 24.61
CA VAL A 222 -18.09 25.95 25.89
C VAL A 222 -17.12 26.15 27.05
N LEU A 223 -15.83 25.89 26.85
CA LEU A 223 -14.81 25.90 27.90
C LEU A 223 -13.98 27.19 27.90
N GLY A 224 -13.96 27.94 26.80
CA GLY A 224 -13.18 29.17 26.62
C GLY A 224 -11.88 28.96 25.84
N ASP A 225 -11.26 30.07 25.46
CA ASP A 225 -10.11 30.10 24.53
C ASP A 225 -8.81 29.50 25.08
N HIS A 226 -8.75 29.16 26.36
CA HIS A 226 -7.59 28.52 26.99
C HIS A 226 -7.42 27.04 26.58
N VAL A 227 -8.41 26.49 25.89
CA VAL A 227 -8.35 25.13 25.34
C VAL A 227 -7.55 25.15 24.04
N ASP A 228 -6.43 24.41 24.07
CA ASP A 228 -5.57 24.19 22.92
C ASP A 228 -5.51 22.72 22.56
N GLN A 229 -5.58 22.43 21.26
CA GLN A 229 -5.31 21.11 20.73
C GLN A 229 -3.85 20.70 21.02
N LYS A 230 -3.68 19.51 21.61
CA LYS A 230 -2.39 18.87 21.88
C LYS A 230 -2.10 17.68 20.97
N GLY A 231 -3.13 17.12 20.34
CA GLY A 231 -2.99 16.03 19.39
C GLY A 231 -4.31 15.70 18.69
N SER A 232 -4.23 15.12 17.50
CA SER A 232 -5.39 14.53 16.83
C SER A 232 -4.96 13.32 16.02
N ILE A 233 -5.83 12.32 15.99
CA ILE A 233 -5.71 11.14 15.14
C ILE A 233 -7.04 10.97 14.42
N VAL A 234 -7.02 11.02 13.08
CA VAL A 234 -8.17 10.86 12.21
C VAL A 234 -7.98 9.60 11.37
N LEU A 235 -8.73 8.57 11.72
CA LEU A 235 -8.75 7.27 11.06
C LEU A 235 -10.13 7.01 10.45
N PRO A 236 -10.30 6.01 9.57
CA PRO A 236 -11.62 5.67 9.02
C PRO A 236 -12.65 5.34 10.13
N GLU A 237 -12.21 4.65 11.18
CA GLU A 237 -13.11 4.11 12.22
C GLU A 237 -13.27 5.03 13.43
N LYS A 238 -12.37 6.01 13.61
CA LYS A 238 -12.36 6.86 14.80
C LYS A 238 -11.65 8.20 14.61
N LEU A 239 -12.10 9.17 15.38
CA LEU A 239 -11.42 10.42 15.67
C LEU A 239 -10.96 10.41 17.14
N ARG A 240 -9.67 10.71 17.39
CA ARG A 240 -9.17 11.08 18.72
C ARG A 240 -8.77 12.55 18.70
N PHE A 241 -9.16 13.29 19.73
CA PHE A 241 -8.81 14.69 19.91
C PHE A 241 -8.30 14.90 21.33
N ASP A 242 -7.03 15.28 21.45
CA ASP A 242 -6.38 15.53 22.73
C ASP A 242 -6.27 17.05 22.90
N PHE A 243 -6.73 17.59 24.02
CA PHE A 243 -6.71 19.03 24.30
C PHE A 243 -6.28 19.32 25.75
N SER A 244 -5.72 20.51 25.99
CA SER A 244 -5.43 20.96 27.34
C SER A 244 -6.68 21.51 28.00
N HIS A 245 -6.94 21.07 29.21
CA HIS A 245 -7.97 21.64 30.07
C HIS A 245 -7.52 21.57 31.53
N GLY A 246 -7.33 22.74 32.11
CA GLY A 246 -6.75 22.93 33.45
C GLY A 246 -6.02 24.27 33.53
N MET A 247 -6.50 25.17 34.38
CA MET A 247 -5.75 26.36 34.78
C MET A 247 -4.57 25.93 35.66
N LEU A 248 -3.37 26.42 35.33
CA LEU A 248 -2.45 26.92 36.36
C LEU A 248 -2.72 28.42 36.50
#